data_AF-A0A7W7A051-F1
#
_entry.id   AF-A0A7W7A051-F1
#
_cell.length_a   1.000
_cell.length_b   1.000
_cell.length_c   1.000
_cell.angle_alpha   90.00
_cell.angle_beta   90.00
_cell.angle_gamma   90.00
#
_symmetry.space_group_name_H-M   'P 1'
#
loop_
_entity.id
_entity.type
_entity.pdbx_description
1 polymer ?
#
loop_
_entity_poly.entity_id
_entity_poly.type
_entity_poly.pdbx_seq_one_letter_code
_entity_poly.pdbx_strand_id
1 'polypeptide(L)'
;MTNTKPNDGQFYALHLLRGIAAILVMLLHLHGYLTDEPNFVPSGHLAVDLFFVLSGFVIAYSYDDKLKSGMVFKQFAAVRLIRLFPLYALSIAIALLIVAITVAEKGWGAYSRLDLLGTFLCSSLFLPTPPPLSTFPEILFPWNGPAWSLFFELLINF
;
A
#
# COMPACT_ATOMS: atom_id res chain seq x y z
N MET A 1 -21.34 14.51 32.84
CA MET A 1 -20.88 13.40 31.99
C MET A 1 -19.43 13.65 31.67
N THR A 2 -18.51 13.04 32.42
CA THR A 2 -17.07 13.24 32.27
C THR A 2 -16.60 12.56 30.98
N ASN A 3 -16.18 13.35 30.00
CA ASN A 3 -15.55 12.89 28.78
C ASN A 3 -14.16 12.33 29.11
N THR A 4 -14.11 11.08 29.54
CA THR A 4 -12.86 10.35 29.66
C THR A 4 -12.53 9.77 28.29
N LYS A 5 -11.49 10.31 27.63
CA LYS A 5 -10.88 9.63 26.48
C LYS A 5 -10.58 8.18 26.86
N PRO A 6 -10.93 7.19 26.03
CA PRO A 6 -10.52 5.81 26.25
C PRO A 6 -9.03 5.71 26.51
N ASN A 7 -8.65 4.96 27.55
CA ASN A 7 -7.27 4.50 27.68
C ASN A 7 -6.96 3.56 26.50
N ASP A 8 -5.71 3.54 26.04
CA ASP A 8 -5.22 2.73 24.90
C ASP A 8 -5.58 1.22 24.99
N GLY A 9 -5.94 0.73 26.17
CA GLY A 9 -6.43 -0.62 26.40
C GLY A 9 -7.84 -0.93 25.86
N GLN A 10 -8.72 0.07 25.63
CA GLN A 10 -10.11 -0.17 25.19
C GLN A 10 -10.22 -0.68 23.75
N PHE A 11 -9.21 -0.42 22.90
CA PHE A 11 -9.19 -0.91 21.52
C PHE A 11 -8.13 -1.98 21.27
N TYR A 12 -7.58 -2.59 22.32
CA TYR A 12 -6.54 -3.62 22.20
C TYR A 12 -6.97 -4.76 21.27
N ALA A 13 -8.21 -5.24 21.42
CA ALA A 13 -8.78 -6.27 20.55
C ALA A 13 -8.86 -5.83 19.08
N LEU A 14 -9.24 -4.58 18.80
CA LEU A 14 -9.30 -4.05 17.44
C LEU A 14 -7.91 -3.87 16.83
N HIS A 15 -6.93 -3.43 17.63
CA HIS A 15 -5.54 -3.31 17.19
C HIS A 15 -4.94 -4.68 16.88
N LEU A 16 -5.21 -5.68 17.72
CA LEU A 16 -4.80 -7.06 17.51
C LEU A 16 -5.44 -7.64 16.24
N LEU A 17 -6.77 -7.49 16.09
CA LEU A 17 -7.49 -7.98 14.92
C LEU A 17 -7.00 -7.32 13.63
N ARG A 18 -6.72 -6.01 13.67
CA ARG A 18 -6.09 -5.29 12.55
C ARG A 18 -4.70 -5.84 12.24
N GLY A 19 -3.91 -6.18 13.26
CA GLY A 19 -2.60 -6.81 13.08
C GLY A 19 -2.69 -8.17 12.40
N ILE A 20 -3.62 -9.02 12.83
CA ILE A 20 -3.89 -10.32 12.20
C ILE A 20 -4.32 -10.12 10.74
N ALA A 21 -5.27 -9.20 10.49
CA ALA A 21 -5.72 -8.89 9.14
C ALA A 21 -4.55 -8.40 8.26
N ALA A 22 -3.68 -7.53 8.77
CA ALA A 22 -2.49 -7.06 8.04
C ALA A 22 -1.54 -8.20 7.65
N ILE A 23 -1.32 -9.18 8.54
CA ILE A 23 -0.49 -10.36 8.26
C ILE A 23 -1.14 -11.22 7.16
N LEU A 24 -2.45 -11.45 7.23
CA LEU A 24 -3.17 -12.19 6.19
C LEU A 24 -3.10 -11.48 4.83
N VAL A 25 -3.23 -10.15 4.81
CA VAL A 25 -3.04 -9.34 3.58
C VAL A 25 -1.63 -9.47 3.03
N MET A 26 -0.61 -9.44 3.91
CA MET A 26 0.78 -9.66 3.50
C MET A 26 0.97 -11.05 2.90
N LEU A 27 0.46 -12.11 3.54
CA LEU A 27 0.55 -13.48 3.05
C LEU A 27 -0.18 -13.67 1.71
N LEU A 28 -1.32 -13.01 1.53
CA LEU A 28 -2.04 -12.99 0.25
C LEU A 28 -1.18 -12.45 -0.89
N HIS A 29 -0.42 -11.37 -0.66
CA HIS A 29 0.47 -10.79 -1.68
C HIS A 29 1.78 -11.57 -1.84
N LEU A 30 2.23 -12.28 -0.81
CA LEU A 30 3.43 -13.12 -0.84
C LEU A 30 3.17 -14.53 -1.38
N HIS A 31 1.92 -14.94 -1.60
CA HIS A 31 1.56 -16.26 -2.10
C HIS A 31 2.46 -16.71 -3.26
N GLY A 32 2.53 -15.94 -4.35
CA GLY A 32 3.32 -16.32 -5.54
C GLY A 32 4.84 -16.39 -5.33
N TYR A 33 5.34 -15.98 -4.16
CA TYR A 33 6.75 -16.12 -3.77
C TYR A 33 6.99 -17.23 -2.75
N LEU A 34 5.98 -17.57 -1.94
CA LEU A 34 6.08 -18.55 -0.85
C LEU A 34 5.60 -19.93 -1.26
N THR A 35 4.62 -20.03 -2.17
CA THR A 35 4.03 -21.29 -2.60
C THR A 35 3.22 -21.15 -3.88
N ASP A 36 3.22 -22.19 -4.71
CA ASP A 36 2.36 -22.29 -5.90
C ASP A 36 0.92 -22.70 -5.57
N GLU A 37 0.59 -22.93 -4.28
CA GLU A 37 -0.76 -23.33 -3.86
C GLU A 37 -1.78 -22.19 -4.06
N PRO A 38 -2.76 -22.34 -4.98
CA PRO A 38 -3.69 -21.26 -5.32
C PRO A 38 -4.63 -20.87 -4.17
N ASN A 39 -4.75 -21.73 -3.15
CA ASN A 39 -5.58 -21.53 -1.97
C ASN A 39 -4.77 -21.26 -0.69
N PHE A 40 -3.55 -20.70 -0.80
CA PHE A 40 -2.67 -20.45 0.36
C PHE A 40 -3.32 -19.55 1.44
N VAL A 41 -4.09 -18.54 1.03
CA VAL A 41 -4.92 -17.72 1.93
C VAL A 41 -6.36 -17.72 1.40
N PRO A 42 -7.18 -18.71 1.79
CA PRO A 42 -8.56 -18.80 1.35
C PRO A 42 -9.32 -17.53 1.72
N SER A 43 -10.02 -16.95 0.74
CA SER A 43 -10.79 -15.71 0.94
C SER A 43 -9.96 -14.52 1.47
N GLY A 44 -8.68 -14.43 1.11
CA GLY A 44 -7.81 -13.33 1.57
C GLY A 44 -8.32 -11.92 1.24
N HIS A 45 -9.22 -11.77 0.25
CA HIS A 45 -9.92 -10.52 -0.01
C HIS A 45 -10.74 -10.04 1.22
N LEU A 46 -11.34 -10.95 2.00
CA LEU A 46 -12.05 -10.58 3.23
C LEU A 46 -11.12 -10.03 4.29
N ALA A 47 -9.86 -10.49 4.34
CA ALA A 47 -8.85 -9.94 5.24
C ALA A 47 -8.47 -8.50 4.85
N VAL A 48 -8.44 -8.20 3.54
CA VAL A 48 -8.26 -6.85 3.02
C VAL A 48 -9.42 -5.95 3.46
N ASP A 49 -10.66 -6.40 3.28
CA ASP A 49 -11.87 -5.66 3.67
C ASP A 49 -11.88 -5.38 5.18
N LEU A 50 -11.63 -6.41 6.00
CA LEU A 50 -11.55 -6.29 7.46
C LEU A 50 -10.46 -5.31 7.89
N PHE A 51 -9.27 -5.39 7.27
CA PHE A 51 -8.17 -4.47 7.56
C PHE A 51 -8.56 -3.02 7.27
N PHE A 52 -9.21 -2.75 6.14
CA PHE A 52 -9.63 -1.40 5.77
C PHE A 52 -10.74 -0.86 6.68
N VAL A 53 -11.76 -1.66 7.00
CA VAL A 53 -12.86 -1.23 7.88
C VAL A 53 -12.36 -0.90 9.28
N LEU A 54 -11.52 -1.76 9.88
CA LEU A 54 -10.94 -1.51 11.21
C LEU A 54 -10.02 -0.29 11.20
N SER A 55 -9.20 -0.14 10.15
CA SER A 55 -8.32 1.01 10.02
C SER A 55 -9.11 2.32 9.87
N GLY A 56 -10.17 2.31 9.06
CA GLY A 56 -11.07 3.45 8.89
C GLY A 56 -11.76 3.84 10.19
N PHE A 57 -12.29 2.87 10.94
CA PHE A 57 -12.90 3.11 12.24
C PHE A 57 -11.93 3.73 13.25
N VAL A 58 -10.73 3.14 13.41
CA VAL A 58 -9.71 3.64 14.35
C VAL A 58 -9.24 5.05 13.97
N ILE A 59 -9.07 5.32 12.68
CA ILE A 59 -8.67 6.65 12.18
C ILE A 59 -9.80 7.66 12.46
N ALA A 60 -11.04 7.35 12.08
CA ALA A 60 -12.19 8.24 12.30
C ALA A 60 -12.34 8.58 13.78
N TYR A 61 -12.25 7.57 14.66
CA TYR A 61 -12.32 7.76 16.10
C TYR A 61 -11.17 8.65 16.63
N SER A 62 -9.93 8.39 16.18
CA SER A 62 -8.74 9.13 16.64
C SER A 62 -8.69 10.59 16.17
N TYR A 63 -9.37 10.89 15.04
CA TYR A 63 -9.41 12.22 14.44
C TYR A 63 -10.75 12.94 14.67
N ASP A 64 -11.74 12.33 15.33
CA ASP A 64 -13.06 12.91 15.56
C ASP A 64 -12.97 14.27 16.27
N ASP A 65 -12.28 14.33 17.42
CA ASP A 65 -12.06 15.59 18.15
C ASP A 65 -11.32 16.65 17.31
N LYS A 66 -10.35 16.22 16.49
CA LYS A 66 -9.51 17.12 15.67
C LYS A 66 -10.27 17.71 14.49
N LEU A 67 -11.13 16.90 13.86
CA LEU A 67 -12.01 17.33 12.79
C LEU A 67 -13.09 18.28 13.34
N LYS A 68 -13.66 17.97 14.51
CA LYS A 68 -14.59 18.86 15.23
C LYS A 68 -13.94 20.18 15.65
N SER A 69 -12.64 20.19 15.95
CA SER A 69 -11.89 21.42 16.25
C SER A 69 -11.40 22.18 15.00
N GLY A 70 -11.87 21.84 13.80
CA GLY A 70 -11.59 22.58 12.57
C GLY A 70 -10.34 22.16 11.79
N MET A 71 -9.80 20.95 12.02
CA MET A 71 -8.72 20.42 11.18
C MET A 71 -9.16 20.32 9.72
N VAL A 72 -8.41 20.94 8.82
CA VAL A 72 -8.65 20.86 7.38
C VAL A 72 -8.19 19.49 6.88
N PHE A 73 -9.03 18.82 6.09
CA PHE A 73 -8.75 17.49 5.51
C PHE A 73 -7.36 17.40 4.82
N LYS A 74 -6.92 18.49 4.16
CA LYS A 74 -5.57 18.59 3.56
C LYS A 74 -4.42 18.40 4.56
N GLN A 75 -4.57 18.85 5.81
CA GLN A 75 -3.56 18.66 6.86
C GLN A 75 -3.46 17.20 7.29
N PHE A 76 -4.60 16.51 7.41
CA PHE A 76 -4.65 15.07 7.70
C PHE A 76 -3.95 14.25 6.59
N ALA A 77 -4.27 14.54 5.33
CA ALA A 77 -3.66 13.90 4.17
C ALA A 77 -2.16 14.12 4.08
N ALA A 78 -1.68 15.35 4.32
CA ALA A 78 -0.26 15.69 4.26
C ALA A 78 0.57 14.89 5.30
N VAL A 79 0.08 14.77 6.54
CA VAL A 79 0.76 13.99 7.59
C VAL A 79 0.86 12.51 7.19
N ARG A 80 -0.19 11.97 6.59
CA ARG A 80 -0.22 10.58 6.13
C ARG A 80 0.74 10.34 4.97
N LEU A 81 0.78 11.24 3.99
CA LEU A 81 1.68 11.15 2.85
C LEU A 81 3.16 11.17 3.27
N ILE A 82 3.54 12.11 4.15
CA ILE A 82 4.91 12.21 4.68
C ILE A 82 5.33 10.93 5.40
N ARG A 83 4.39 10.30 6.13
CA ARG A 83 4.66 9.05 6.84
C ARG A 83 4.79 7.83 5.90
N LEU A 84 4.03 7.79 4.81
CA LEU A 84 4.01 6.66 3.87
C LEU A 84 5.15 6.74 2.83
N PHE A 85 5.65 7.95 2.55
CA PHE A 85 6.70 8.17 1.55
C PHE A 85 7.99 7.36 1.79
N PRO A 86 8.55 7.25 3.01
CA PRO A 86 9.76 6.45 3.25
C PRO A 86 9.57 4.96 2.90
N LEU A 87 8.41 4.40 3.24
CA LEU A 87 8.09 3.00 2.95
C LEU A 87 7.87 2.79 1.45
N TYR A 88 7.25 3.76 0.78
CA TYR A 88 7.08 3.74 -0.66
C TYR A 88 8.44 3.78 -1.38
N ALA A 89 9.33 4.71 -1.00
CA ALA A 89 10.67 4.80 -1.57
C ALA A 89 11.45 3.49 -1.37
N LEU A 90 11.32 2.85 -0.20
CA LEU A 90 11.91 1.53 0.05
C LEU A 90 11.35 0.47 -0.90
N SER A 91 10.05 0.45 -1.18
CA SER A 91 9.45 -0.49 -2.12
C SER A 91 10.01 -0.34 -3.54
N ILE A 92 10.22 0.90 -4.01
CA ILE A 92 10.82 1.17 -5.31
C ILE A 92 12.28 0.74 -5.33
N ALA A 93 13.04 0.98 -4.25
CA ALA A 93 14.42 0.53 -4.14
C ALA A 93 14.53 -1.00 -4.19
N ILE A 94 13.62 -1.72 -3.53
CA ILE A 94 13.55 -3.19 -3.60
C ILE A 94 13.20 -3.65 -5.02
N ALA A 95 12.22 -3.02 -5.68
CA ALA A 95 11.87 -3.35 -7.06
C ALA A 95 13.05 -3.15 -8.03
N LEU A 96 13.81 -2.05 -7.87
CA LEU A 96 15.03 -1.80 -8.64
C LEU A 96 16.10 -2.86 -8.39
N LEU A 97 16.25 -3.30 -7.14
CA LEU A 97 17.18 -4.38 -6.80
C LEU A 97 16.79 -5.70 -7.49
N ILE A 98 15.50 -6.05 -7.47
CA ILE A 98 14.97 -7.25 -8.16
C ILE A 98 15.21 -7.15 -9.68
N VAL A 99 14.96 -5.98 -10.28
CA VAL A 99 15.26 -5.73 -11.70
C VAL A 99 16.75 -5.90 -11.99
N ALA A 100 17.62 -5.34 -11.15
CA ALA A 100 19.07 -5.45 -11.33
C ALA A 100 19.56 -6.91 -11.25
N ILE A 101 19.06 -7.69 -10.28
CA ILE A 101 19.34 -9.13 -10.18
C ILE A 101 18.84 -9.86 -11.43
N THR A 102 17.61 -9.58 -11.88
CA THR A 102 17.03 -10.22 -13.07
C THR A 102 17.84 -9.93 -14.34
N VAL A 103 18.30 -8.69 -14.52
CA VAL A 103 19.15 -8.30 -15.66
C VAL A 103 20.54 -8.93 -15.57
N ALA A 104 21.09 -9.11 -14.36
CA ALA A 104 22.37 -9.80 -14.17
C ALA A 104 22.26 -11.30 -14.53
N GLU A 105 21.14 -11.95 -14.22
CA GLU A 105 20.92 -13.38 -14.50
C GLU A 105 20.51 -13.66 -15.96
N LYS A 106 19.55 -12.89 -16.49
CA LYS A 106 18.93 -13.14 -17.79
C LYS A 106 19.46 -12.23 -18.91
N GLY A 107 20.35 -11.29 -18.58
CA GLY A 107 20.85 -10.28 -19.48
C GLY A 107 19.83 -9.16 -19.79
N TRP A 108 20.26 -8.18 -20.57
CA TRP A 108 19.43 -7.03 -20.98
C TRP A 108 18.23 -7.37 -21.86
N GLY A 109 18.06 -8.64 -22.26
CA GLY A 109 16.89 -9.11 -22.99
C GLY A 109 15.66 -9.37 -22.09
N ALA A 110 15.83 -9.34 -20.76
CA ALA A 110 14.74 -9.61 -19.82
C ALA A 110 13.63 -8.55 -19.82
N TYR A 111 13.98 -7.29 -20.08
CA TYR A 111 13.05 -6.17 -20.14
C TYR A 111 13.45 -5.19 -21.24
N SER A 112 12.47 -4.58 -21.92
CA SER A 112 12.73 -3.44 -22.79
C SER A 112 13.20 -2.24 -21.96
N ARG A 113 14.18 -1.49 -22.49
CA ARG A 113 14.69 -0.27 -21.83
C ARG A 113 13.61 0.80 -21.70
N LEU A 114 12.70 0.87 -22.66
CA LEU A 114 11.58 1.82 -22.63
C LEU A 114 10.57 1.43 -21.55
N ASP A 115 10.30 0.14 -21.36
CA ASP A 115 9.36 -0.34 -20.34
C ASP A 115 9.95 -0.15 -18.93
N LEU A 116 11.25 -0.38 -18.76
CA LEU A 116 11.95 -0.09 -17.51
C LEU A 116 11.90 1.40 -17.16
N LEU A 117 12.21 2.26 -18.13
CA LEU A 117 12.19 3.71 -17.92
C LEU A 117 10.77 4.21 -17.65
N GLY A 118 9.78 3.76 -18.44
CA GLY A 118 8.38 4.11 -18.27
C GLY A 118 7.86 3.68 -16.90
N THR A 119 8.11 2.43 -16.52
CA THR A 119 7.70 1.90 -15.21
C THR A 119 8.40 2.61 -14.06
N PHE A 120 9.70 2.91 -14.17
CA PHE A 120 10.43 3.66 -13.15
C PHE A 120 9.85 5.07 -12.94
N LEU A 121 9.61 5.79 -14.04
CA LEU A 121 9.08 7.16 -13.99
C LEU A 121 7.65 7.20 -13.45
N CYS A 122 6.77 6.33 -13.96
CA CYS A 122 5.40 6.23 -13.46
C CYS A 122 5.36 5.85 -11.98
N SER A 123 6.12 4.83 -11.58
CA SER A 123 6.18 4.39 -10.18
C SER A 123 6.77 5.47 -9.26
N SER A 124 7.81 6.20 -9.70
CA SER A 124 8.38 7.29 -8.91
C SER A 124 7.40 8.46 -8.68
N LEU A 125 6.44 8.63 -9.58
CA LEU A 125 5.39 9.65 -9.51
C LEU A 125 4.07 9.13 -8.93
N PHE A 126 4.05 7.90 -8.38
CA PHE A 126 2.83 7.26 -7.88
C PHE A 126 1.74 7.07 -8.95
N LEU A 127 2.11 7.11 -10.23
CA LEU A 127 1.20 7.02 -11.36
C LEU A 127 1.04 5.56 -11.82
N PRO A 128 -0.15 5.20 -12.33
CA PRO A 128 -0.31 3.93 -13.04
C PRO A 128 0.57 3.91 -14.29
N THR A 129 1.20 2.77 -14.58
CA THR A 129 2.03 2.61 -15.77
C THR A 129 1.15 2.15 -16.93
N PRO A 130 1.07 2.89 -18.05
CA PRO A 130 0.33 2.44 -19.23
C PRO A 130 0.89 1.11 -19.76
N PRO A 131 0.05 0.16 -20.23
CA PRO A 131 0.52 -1.13 -20.73
C PRO A 131 1.65 -1.07 -21.78
N PRO A 132 1.67 -0.11 -22.73
CA PRO A 132 2.77 0.01 -23.71
C PRO A 132 4.13 0.41 -23.14
N LEU A 133 4.20 0.84 -21.87
CA LEU A 133 5.41 1.31 -21.19
C LEU A 133 5.67 0.52 -19.89
N SER A 134 5.04 -0.65 -19.73
CA SER A 134 5.02 -1.40 -18.48
C SER A 134 5.92 -2.63 -18.54
N THR A 135 6.71 -2.87 -17.48
CA THR A 135 7.44 -4.14 -17.30
C THR A 135 6.49 -5.33 -17.10
N PHE A 136 5.28 -5.08 -16.62
CA PHE A 136 4.21 -6.07 -16.46
C PHE A 136 2.90 -5.48 -17.00
N PRO A 137 2.58 -5.63 -18.30
CA PRO A 137 1.43 -4.97 -18.93
C PRO A 137 0.07 -5.31 -18.32
N GLU A 138 -0.04 -6.47 -17.67
CA GLU A 138 -1.28 -6.92 -17.00
C GLU A 138 -1.50 -6.24 -15.63
N ILE A 139 -0.49 -5.58 -15.07
CA ILE A 139 -0.51 -5.00 -13.73
C ILE A 139 -0.43 -3.49 -13.83
N LEU A 140 -1.43 -2.79 -13.28
CA LEU A 140 -1.53 -1.33 -13.32
C LEU A 140 -0.39 -0.61 -12.56
N PHE A 141 0.08 -1.23 -11.47
CA PHE A 141 1.23 -0.76 -10.67
C PHE A 141 2.29 -1.88 -10.57
N PRO A 142 3.15 -2.04 -11.60
CA PRO A 142 4.01 -3.21 -11.76
C PRO A 142 5.01 -3.47 -10.63
N TRP A 143 5.51 -2.40 -10.00
CA TRP A 143 6.57 -2.48 -8.97
C TRP A 143 6.04 -2.36 -7.54
N ASN A 144 4.82 -1.86 -7.39
CA ASN A 144 4.16 -1.74 -6.09
C ASN A 144 2.64 -1.83 -6.29
N GLY A 145 2.11 -3.05 -6.32
CA GLY A 145 0.67 -3.29 -6.50
C GLY A 145 -0.20 -2.43 -5.59
N PRO A 146 0.02 -2.41 -4.26
CA PRO A 146 -0.74 -1.58 -3.31
C PRO A 146 -0.68 -0.05 -3.50
N ALA A 147 0.18 0.46 -4.39
CA ALA A 147 0.32 1.89 -4.69
C ALA A 147 -0.98 2.55 -5.19
N TRP A 148 -1.93 1.77 -5.71
CA TRP A 148 -3.23 2.27 -6.16
C TRP A 148 -3.96 3.10 -5.10
N SER A 149 -3.84 2.71 -3.83
CA SER A 149 -4.46 3.43 -2.71
C SER A 149 -3.84 4.83 -2.49
N LEU A 150 -2.52 4.96 -2.65
CA LEU A 150 -1.81 6.23 -2.57
C LEU A 150 -2.11 7.12 -3.78
N PHE A 151 -2.23 6.54 -4.96
CA PHE A 151 -2.63 7.27 -6.17
C PHE A 151 -3.99 7.95 -5.99
N PHE A 152 -5.01 7.20 -5.54
CA PHE A 152 -6.32 7.80 -5.25
C PHE A 152 -6.29 8.79 -4.09
N GLU A 153 -5.45 8.54 -3.08
CA GLU A 153 -5.24 9.49 -1.99
C GLU A 153 -4.69 10.82 -2.53
N LEU A 154 -3.73 10.82 -3.45
CA LEU A 154 -3.24 12.05 -4.10
C LEU A 154 -4.36 12.72 -4.92
N LEU A 155 -5.05 11.97 -5.79
CA LEU A 155 -6.10 12.53 -6.65
C LEU A 155 -7.24 13.22 -5.91
N ILE A 156 -7.65 12.69 -4.75
CA ILE A 156 -8.80 13.21 -3.99
C ILE A 156 -8.41 14.41 -3.11
N ASN A 157 -7.13 14.52 -2.72
CA ASN A 157 -6.67 15.49 -1.73
C ASN A 157 -6.20 16.84 -2.30
N PHE A 158 -6.07 16.98 -3.62
CA PHE A 158 -5.66 18.23 -4.28
C PHE A 158 -6.86 19.02 -4.81
#